data_AF-A0A963M6D2-F1
#
_entry.id   AF-A0A963M6D2-F1
#
_cell.length_a   1.000
_cell.length_b   1.000
_cell.length_c   1.000
_cell.angle_alpha   90.00
_cell.angle_beta   90.00
_cell.angle_gamma   90.00
#
_symmetry.space_group_name_H-M   'P 1'
#
loop_
_entity.id
_entity.type
_entity.pdbx_description
1 polymer ?
#
loop_
_entity_poly.entity_id
_entity_poly.type
_entity_poly.pdbx_seq_one_letter_code
_entity_poly.pdbx_strand_id
1 'polypeptide(L)' 'MMSRTRFRWRTVATLVSLSLAAQLAWAVDPFTVRDIRVEGLQRVEPGTVFSSLPVRVGETYTDDKGAAAIRALY' A
#
# COMPACT_ATOMS: atom_id res chain seq x y z
N MET A 1 -18.46 19.20 -41.69
CA MET A 1 -17.08 18.68 -41.51
C MET A 1 -16.44 19.30 -40.24
N MET A 2 -16.93 19.07 -39.02
CA MET A 2 -16.42 19.79 -37.82
C MET A 2 -16.53 19.08 -36.46
N SER A 3 -16.70 17.75 -36.41
CA SER A 3 -16.89 16.99 -35.15
C SER A 3 -15.69 16.14 -34.70
N ARG A 4 -14.67 15.91 -35.55
CA ARG A 4 -13.54 15.00 -35.24
C ARG A 4 -12.53 15.58 -34.24
N THR A 5 -12.30 16.89 -34.23
CA THR A 5 -11.32 17.54 -33.35
C THR A 5 -11.78 17.62 -31.90
N ARG A 6 -13.07 17.85 -31.66
CA ARG A 6 -13.67 17.94 -30.33
C ARG A 6 -13.67 16.59 -29.60
N PHE A 7 -13.83 15.49 -30.35
CA PHE A 7 -13.78 14.14 -29.81
C PHE A 7 -12.36 13.73 -29.39
N ARG A 8 -11.34 14.04 -30.21
CA ARG A 8 -9.93 13.80 -29.88
C ARG A 8 -9.47 14.58 -28.65
N TRP A 9 -9.96 15.80 -28.48
CA TRP A 9 -9.65 16.61 -27.30
C TRP A 9 -10.29 16.06 -26.02
N ARG A 10 -11.51 15.53 -26.12
CA ARG A 10 -12.17 14.86 -24.98
C ARG A 10 -11.43 13.60 -24.56
N THR A 11 -10.99 12.78 -25.51
CA THR A 11 -10.23 11.55 -25.20
C THR A 11 -8.86 11.85 -24.59
N VAL A 12 -8.18 12.90 -25.06
CA VAL A 12 -6.91 13.35 -24.47
C VAL A 12 -7.13 13.89 -23.06
N ALA A 13 -8.15 14.72 -22.85
CA ALA A 13 -8.50 15.25 -21.54
C ALA A 13 -8.81 14.12 -20.54
N THR A 14 -9.58 13.11 -20.95
CA THR A 14 -9.88 11.96 -20.08
C THR A 14 -8.64 11.15 -19.73
N LEU A 15 -7.72 10.94 -20.67
CA LEU A 15 -6.49 10.20 -20.42
C LEU A 15 -5.56 10.96 -19.45
N VAL A 16 -5.44 12.28 -19.63
CA VAL A 16 -4.66 13.13 -18.73
C VAL A 16 -5.25 13.13 -17.33
N SER A 17 -6.57 13.31 -17.19
CA SER A 17 -7.23 13.25 -15.89
C SER A 17 -7.04 11.89 -15.19
N LEU A 18 -7.10 10.79 -15.94
CA LEU A 18 -6.90 9.45 -15.40
C LEU A 18 -5.44 9.24 -14.96
N SER A 19 -4.47 9.73 -15.72
CA SER A 19 -3.05 9.66 -15.34
C SER A 19 -2.73 10.47 -14.10
N LEU A 20 -3.35 11.65 -13.94
CA LEU A 20 -3.15 12.51 -12.77
C LEU A 20 -3.83 11.90 -11.53
N ALA A 21 -4.99 11.28 -11.71
CA ALA A 21 -5.69 10.58 -10.64
C ALA A 21 -4.94 9.33 -10.16
N ALA A 22 -4.22 8.63 -11.05
CA ALA A 22 -3.42 7.46 -10.69
C ALA A 22 -2.23 7.79 -9.75
N GLN A 23 -1.81 9.06 -9.68
CA GLN A 23 -0.75 9.51 -8.78
C GLN A 23 -1.24 9.81 -7.35
N LEU A 24 -2.55 9.78 -7.09
CA LEU A 24 -3.14 9.96 -5.76
C LEU A 24 -3.08 8.68 -4.90
N ALA A 25 -2.13 7.78 -5.16
CA ALA A 25 -1.90 6.65 -4.28
C ALA A 25 -1.45 7.19 -2.90
N TRP A 26 -2.34 7.12 -1.91
CA TRP A 26 -2.05 7.52 -0.55
C TRP A 26 -1.16 6.43 0.07
N ALA A 27 0.15 6.69 0.07
CA ALA A 27 1.08 5.92 0.88
C ALA A 27 0.78 6.19 2.36
N VAL A 28 0.90 5.17 3.21
CA VAL A 28 0.78 5.39 4.65
C VAL A 28 1.95 6.26 5.11
N ASP A 29 1.64 7.37 5.79
CA ASP A 29 2.66 8.20 6.42
C ASP A 29 3.47 7.36 7.43
N PRO A 30 4.81 7.42 7.39
CA PRO A 30 5.63 6.64 8.30
C PRO A 30 5.30 6.94 9.76
N PHE A 31 5.02 5.90 10.54
CA PHE A 31 4.65 6.03 11.96
C PHE A 31 5.46 5.08 12.83
N THR A 32 5.69 5.45 14.09
CA THR A 32 6.38 4.58 15.05
C THR A 32 5.43 3.52 15.58
N VAL A 33 5.82 2.25 15.46
CA VAL A 33 5.06 1.10 15.97
C VAL A 33 5.06 1.14 17.50
N ARG A 34 3.88 1.26 18.11
CA ARG A 34 3.74 1.32 19.58
C ARG A 34 3.55 -0.04 20.23
N ASP A 35 2.82 -0.93 19.58
CA ASP A 35 2.50 -2.27 20.05
C ASP A 35 2.17 -3.16 18.84
N ILE A 36 2.43 -4.47 18.94
CA ILE A 36 2.07 -5.45 17.91
C ILE A 36 1.26 -6.57 18.58
N ARG A 37 -0.01 -6.68 18.18
CA ARG A 37 -0.93 -7.72 18.66
C ARG A 37 -1.15 -8.77 17.58
N VAL A 38 -1.02 -10.04 17.96
CA VAL A 38 -1.30 -11.16 17.06
C VAL A 38 -2.56 -11.86 17.55
N GLU A 39 -3.53 -12.05 16.65
CA GLU A 39 -4.82 -12.67 16.94
C GLU A 39 -5.09 -13.83 15.97
N GLY A 40 -5.98 -14.75 16.36
CA GLY A 40 -6.43 -15.83 15.49
C GLY A 40 -5.46 -16.99 15.28
N LEU A 41 -4.35 -17.04 16.03
CA LEU A 41 -3.43 -18.19 15.98
C LEU A 41 -4.08 -19.45 16.55
N GLN A 42 -3.98 -20.56 15.82
CA GLN A 42 -4.47 -21.86 16.27
C GLN A 42 -3.35 -22.89 16.46
N ARG A 43 -2.34 -22.89 15.58
CA ARG A 43 -1.28 -23.92 15.55
C ARG A 43 0.15 -23.36 15.62
N VAL A 44 0.30 -22.05 15.62
CA VAL A 44 1.60 -21.37 15.55
C VAL A 44 1.80 -20.56 16.83
N GLU A 45 2.98 -20.64 17.41
CA GLU A 45 3.33 -19.83 18.57
C GLU A 45 3.51 -18.36 18.16
N PRO A 46 3.04 -17.39 18.98
CA PRO A 46 3.22 -15.97 18.70
C PRO A 46 4.68 -15.59 18.44
N GLY A 47 5.62 -16.22 19.17
CA GLY A 47 7.06 -15.97 19.01
C GLY A 47 7.58 -16.23 17.59
N THR A 48 7.04 -17.25 16.91
CA THR A 48 7.40 -17.55 15.52
C THR A 48 6.91 -16.46 14.58
N VAL A 49 5.71 -15.91 14.80
CA VAL A 49 5.16 -14.80 14.00
C VAL A 49 6.02 -13.54 14.18
N PHE A 50 6.37 -13.19 15.42
CA PHE A 50 7.23 -12.04 15.69
C PHE A 50 8.64 -12.22 15.11
N SER A 51 9.16 -13.46 15.05
CA SER A 51 10.44 -13.74 14.42
C SER A 51 10.41 -13.58 12.90
N SER A 52 9.26 -13.82 12.27
CA SER A 52 9.09 -13.67 10.82
C SER A 52 8.82 -12.21 10.40
N LEU A 53 8.28 -11.37 11.28
CA LEU A 53 7.96 -9.99 10.96
C LEU A 53 9.24 -9.12 10.78
N PRO A 54 9.36 -8.34 9.69
CA PRO A 54 10.50 -7.45 9.44
C PRO A 54 10.37 -6.08 10.13
N VAL A 55 9.53 -5.97 11.15
CA VAL A 55 9.30 -4.73 11.92
C VAL A 55 9.09 -5.06 13.39
N ARG A 56 9.59 -4.18 14.27
CA ARG A 56 9.49 -4.33 15.73
C ARG A 56 8.81 -3.13 16.37
N VAL A 57 8.34 -3.30 17.60
CA VAL A 57 7.88 -2.19 18.45
C VAL A 57 9.01 -1.19 18.64
N GLY A 58 8.71 0.09 18.46
CA GLY A 58 9.67 1.20 18.49
C GLY A 58 10.28 1.53 17.13
N GLU A 59 10.12 0.68 16.11
CA GLU A 59 10.58 1.02 14.75
C GLU A 59 9.56 1.86 13.98
N THR A 60 10.03 2.59 12.98
CA THR A 60 9.18 3.24 12.00
C THR A 60 8.63 2.21 11.01
N TYR A 61 7.31 2.16 10.91
CA TYR A 61 6.56 1.47 9.87
C TYR A 61 6.55 2.31 8.59
N THR A 62 6.74 1.65 7.45
CA THR A 62 6.59 2.22 6.11
C THR A 62 5.81 1.24 5.24
N ASP A 63 5.24 1.70 4.13
CA ASP A 63 4.54 0.82 3.19
C ASP A 63 5.40 -0.34 2.69
N ASP A 64 6.69 -0.12 2.45
CA ASP A 64 7.63 -1.18 2.06
C ASP A 64 7.76 -2.26 3.13
N LYS A 65 7.84 -1.86 4.41
CA LYS A 65 7.88 -2.81 5.54
C LYS A 65 6.56 -3.56 5.68
N GLY A 66 5.43 -2.92 5.39
CA GLY A 66 4.12 -3.56 5.32
C GLY A 66 4.05 -4.64 4.26
N ALA A 67 4.46 -4.33 3.03
CA ALA A 67 4.50 -5.29 1.94
C ALA A 67 5.47 -6.45 2.23
N ALA A 68 6.62 -6.16 2.84
CA ALA A 68 7.58 -7.18 3.26
C ALA A 68 7.01 -8.08 4.37
N ALA A 69 6.25 -7.54 5.33
CA ALA A 69 5.64 -8.31 6.40
C ALA A 69 4.62 -9.33 5.87
N ILE A 70 3.79 -8.95 4.90
CA ILE A 70 2.84 -9.86 4.26
C ILE A 70 3.59 -11.02 3.58
N ARG A 71 4.65 -10.70 2.82
CA ARG A 71 5.47 -11.70 2.13
C ARG A 71 6.25 -12.62 3.08
N ALA A 72 6.55 -12.17 4.29
CA ALA A 72 7.24 -13.00 5.28
C ALA A 72 6.31 -14.00 5.98
N LEU A 73 4.98 -13.79 5.91
CA LEU A 73 3.97 -14.61 6.57
C LEU A 73 3.24 -15.58 5.62
N TYR A 74 3.44 -15.47 4.31
CA TYR A 74 2.84 -16.29 3.25
C TYR A 74 3.90 -16.84 2.31
#